data_AF-A0A9E2P3Z7-F1
#
_entry.id   AF-A0A9E2P3Z7-F1
#
_cell.length_a   1.000
_cell.length_b   1.000
_cell.length_c   1.000
_cell.angle_alpha   90.00
_cell.angle_beta   90.00
_cell.angle_gamma   90.00
#
_symmetry.space_group_name_H-M   'P 1'
#
loop_
_entity.id
_entity.type
_entity.pdbx_description
1 polymer ?
#
loop_
_entity_poly.entity_id
_entity_poly.type
_entity_poly.pdbx_seq_one_letter_code
_entity_poly.pdbx_strand_id
1 'polypeptide(L)' 'MSTPDRPDNRETENENQRTPRREGEPPHPATEPKGSEGSSNSGETATDPATGKPNP' A
#
# COMPACT_ATOMS: atom_id res chain seq x y z
N MET A 1 -17.70 -7.63 -5.10
CA MET A 1 -17.98 -7.89 -3.68
C MET A 1 -17.99 -6.55 -2.95
N SER A 2 -19.15 -6.07 -2.50
CA SER A 2 -19.22 -4.95 -1.55
C SER A 2 -19.37 -5.55 -0.16
N THR A 3 -18.44 -5.27 0.76
CA THR A 3 -18.51 -5.77 2.14
C THR A 3 -19.67 -5.07 2.85
N PRO A 4 -20.73 -5.78 3.26
CA PRO A 4 -22.00 -5.17 3.65
C PRO A 4 -21.99 -4.41 5.00
N ASP A 5 -20.89 -4.42 5.75
CA ASP A 5 -20.84 -3.86 7.12
C ASP A 5 -20.11 -2.53 7.26
N ARG A 6 -19.48 -2.01 6.18
CA ARG A 6 -18.68 -0.80 6.30
C ARG A 6 -19.53 0.43 5.99
N PRO A 7 -19.65 1.40 6.91
CA PRO A 7 -20.39 2.63 6.65
C PRO A 7 -19.73 3.40 5.50
N ASP A 8 -20.53 3.79 4.52
CA ASP A 8 -20.11 4.63 3.39
C ASP A 8 -20.14 6.10 3.82
N ASN A 9 -19.18 6.48 4.65
CA ASN A 9 -19.01 7.84 5.15
C ASN A 9 -17.55 8.30 5.03
N ARG A 10 -17.33 9.62 5.07
CA ARG A 10 -16.01 10.27 4.94
C ARG A 10 -14.94 9.70 5.87
N GLU A 11 -15.34 9.23 7.04
CA GLU A 11 -14.46 8.59 8.01
C GLU A 11 -13.69 7.41 7.39
N THR A 12 -14.30 6.69 6.45
CA THR A 12 -13.70 5.47 5.87
C THR A 12 -12.91 5.69 4.58
N GLU A 13 -13.06 6.84 3.92
CA GLU A 13 -12.49 7.12 2.59
C GLU A 13 -10.96 6.99 2.56
N ASN A 14 -10.29 7.42 3.63
CA ASN A 14 -8.82 7.46 3.71
C ASN A 14 -8.25 6.48 4.74
N GLU A 15 -9.01 5.48 5.19
CA GLU A 15 -8.54 4.59 6.27
C GLU A 15 -7.21 3.89 5.93
N ASN A 16 -7.04 3.44 4.68
CA ASN A 16 -5.83 2.78 4.21
C ASN A 16 -4.63 3.74 4.03
N GLN A 17 -4.88 5.05 4.02
CA GLN A 17 -3.83 6.08 3.91
C GLN A 17 -3.43 6.65 5.28
N ARG A 18 -4.07 6.19 6.36
CA ARG A 18 -3.71 6.65 7.72
C ARG A 18 -2.30 6.16 8.07
N THR A 19 -1.59 6.98 8.81
CA THR A 19 -0.30 6.58 9.40
C THR A 19 -0.49 5.40 10.35
N PRO A 20 0.56 4.57 10.54
CA PRO A 20 0.48 3.43 11.43
C PRO A 20 0.03 3.82 12.84
N ARG A 21 -0.77 2.97 13.49
CA ARG A 21 -1.37 3.29 14.78
C ARG A 21 -0.33 3.35 15.90
N ARG A 22 0.80 2.66 15.73
CA ARG A 22 1.91 2.62 16.68
C ARG A 22 3.23 2.86 15.98
N GLU A 23 4.13 3.50 16.71
CA GLU A 23 5.51 3.71 16.26
C GLU A 23 6.21 2.35 16.06
N GLY A 24 6.86 2.16 14.91
CA GLY A 24 7.53 0.91 14.54
C GLY A 24 6.64 -0.15 13.87
N GLU A 25 5.33 0.08 13.73
CA GLU A 25 4.47 -0.79 12.93
C GLU A 25 4.77 -0.58 11.42
N PRO A 26 4.87 -1.66 10.61
CA PRO A 26 5.13 -1.52 9.19
C PRO A 26 4.05 -0.70 8.49
N PRO A 27 4.38 0.07 7.44
CA PRO A 27 3.39 0.80 6.68
C PRO A 27 2.35 -0.17 6.09
N HIS A 28 1.12 0.32 5.95
CA HIS A 28 0.07 -0.44 5.27
C HIS A 28 0.54 -0.83 3.86
N PRO A 29 0.14 -2.02 3.36
CA PRO A 29 0.46 -2.42 1.99
C PRO A 29 -0.09 -1.39 1.00
N ALA A 30 0.64 -1.19 -0.11
CA ALA A 30 0.14 -0.37 -1.19
C ALA A 30 -1.23 -0.89 -1.68
N THR A 31 -2.20 0.00 -1.79
CA THR A 31 -3.54 -0.31 -2.33
C THR A 31 -3.55 -0.34 -3.86
N GLU A 32 -2.49 0.18 -4.48
CA GLU A 32 -2.33 0.15 -5.93
C GLU A 32 -1.88 -1.24 -6.41
N PRO A 33 -2.33 -1.67 -7.60
CA PRO A 33 -1.84 -2.91 -8.19
C PRO A 33 -0.34 -2.81 -8.49
N LYS A 34 0.33 -3.97 -8.42
CA LYS A 34 1.76 -4.08 -8.76
C LYS A 34 2.00 -3.57 -10.18
N GLY A 35 2.97 -2.67 -10.34
CA GLY A 35 3.29 -2.08 -11.64
C GLY A 35 2.26 -1.07 -12.14
N SER A 36 1.51 -0.42 -11.24
CA SER A 36 0.66 0.73 -11.58
C SER A 36 1.46 1.82 -12.29
N GLU A 37 0.80 2.59 -13.14
CA GLU A 37 1.40 3.73 -13.84
C GLU A 37 1.86 4.77 -12.80
N GLY A 38 3.18 4.92 -12.64
CA GLY A 38 3.79 5.74 -11.58
C GLY A 38 4.49 4.95 -10.47
N SER A 39 4.28 3.63 -10.37
CA SER A 39 5.05 2.76 -9.49
C SER A 39 6.49 2.65 -10.00
N SER A 40 7.41 3.42 -9.43
CA SER A 40 8.83 3.34 -9.76
C SER A 40 9.44 2.02 -9.29
N ASN A 41 9.95 1.25 -10.25
CA ASN A 41 10.85 0.12 -10.06
C ASN A 41 12.31 0.59 -10.21
N SER A 42 12.66 1.76 -9.67
CA SER A 42 13.89 2.52 -10.00
C SER A 42 15.21 1.76 -9.78
N GLY A 43 15.19 0.54 -9.24
CA GLY A 43 16.37 -0.27 -8.99
C GLY A 43 17.23 0.25 -7.84
N GLU A 44 16.85 1.37 -7.24
CA GLU A 44 17.59 2.01 -6.15
C GLU A 44 17.60 1.16 -4.87
N THR A 45 16.58 0.32 -4.69
CA THR A 45 16.49 -0.62 -3.58
C THR A 45 17.05 -1.98 -3.96
N ALA A 46 17.75 -2.65 -3.04
CA ALA A 46 18.30 -4.00 -3.25
C ALA A 46 17.22 -5.06 -3.57
N THR A 47 15.96 -4.75 -3.27
CA THR A 47 14.80 -5.60 -3.51
C THR A 47 13.74 -4.79 -4.24
N ASP A 48 13.15 -5.37 -5.29
CA ASP A 48 12.06 -4.79 -6.06
C ASP A 48 10.85 -4.54 -5.13
N PRO A 49 10.40 -3.28 -4.98
CA PRO A 49 9.27 -2.95 -4.10
C PRO A 49 7.95 -3.56 -4.58
N ALA A 50 7.78 -3.84 -5.88
CA ALA A 50 6.56 -4.45 -6.42
C ALA A 50 6.52 -5.97 -6.20
N THR A 51 7.66 -6.65 -6.26
CA THR A 51 7.70 -8.13 -6.23
C THR A 51 8.35 -8.73 -4.99
N GLY A 52 9.13 -7.96 -4.21
CA GLY A 52 9.92 -8.46 -3.10
C GLY A 52 11.13 -9.31 -3.53
N LYS A 53 11.48 -9.33 -4.82
CA LYS A 53 12.61 -10.11 -5.35
C LYS A 53 13.88 -9.24 -5.39
N PRO A 54 15.08 -9.83 -5.26
CA PRO A 54 16.33 -9.10 -5.47
C PRO A 54 16.36 -8.46 -6.86
N ASN A 55 16.84 -7.22 -6.96
CA ASN A 55 17.15 -6.61 -8.24
C ASN A 55 18.46 -7.22 -8.80
N PRO A 56 18.54 -7.55 -10.10
CA PRO A 56 19.74 -8.12 -10.73
C PRO A 56 20.88 -7.11 -10.87
#